data_AF-A0A7C3F879-F1
#
_entry.id   AF-A0A7C3F879-F1
#
_cell.length_a   1.000
_cell.length_b   1.000
_cell.length_c   1.000
_cell.angle_alpha   90.00
_cell.angle_beta   90.00
_cell.angle_gamma   90.00
#
_symmetry.space_group_name_H-M   'P 1'
#
loop_
_entity.id
_entity.type
_entity.pdbx_description
1 polymer ?
#
loop_
_entity_poly.entity_id
_entity_poly.type
_entity_poly.pdbx_seq_one_letter_code
_entity_poly.pdbx_strand_id
1 'polypeptide(L)'
;MKMVKTEQNSLKTLKEAAAMRVGDVVQIKRCEPMPEVVGKNAEIVALQIQEFDEYAVYPVWVKMLSGERKGKIYGFQRAELGVPTEAAPEKITGMTLVEQVEEILRGVTNIEDITGIESISHNLGGEERAAKTGDLVKIKKCVPMPEVVGENAEVVELQTQDFERYTAYPVWVKMLSGERKGKIYGFQGDEVEMLPKLHEAQTATGNLEDQTRAVKTKVVEQLEEILRDATTVEELAEIERAINEAKGKLLTEPALGFWEGKTPCWEMFRCPEAVKTECPAFLYRTLPCWQIEGTYSKLHDYGTRGDGTEICQNCRVYKRWGQGERVEIKLHGKGFDTTLEKPKIT
;
A
#
# COMPACT_ATOMS: atom_id res chain seq x y z
N MET A 1 -15.49 12.86 -51.45
CA MET A 1 -16.77 13.13 -50.74
C MET A 1 -17.38 11.88 -50.06
N LYS A 2 -16.57 10.92 -49.59
CA LYS A 2 -17.04 9.68 -48.89
C LYS A 2 -16.74 9.67 -47.37
N MET A 3 -15.98 10.62 -46.83
CA MET A 3 -15.58 10.63 -45.41
C MET A 3 -16.66 11.16 -44.44
N VAL A 4 -17.63 11.95 -44.92
CA VAL A 4 -18.65 12.56 -44.04
C VAL A 4 -19.69 11.54 -43.53
N LYS A 5 -19.90 10.43 -44.25
CA LYS A 5 -20.90 9.41 -43.87
C LYS A 5 -20.46 8.51 -42.71
N THR A 6 -19.15 8.29 -42.54
CA THR A 6 -18.63 7.42 -41.48
C THR A 6 -18.66 8.14 -40.13
N GLU A 7 -18.28 9.42 -40.08
CA GLU A 7 -18.35 10.23 -38.86
C GLU A 7 -19.80 10.47 -38.40
N GLN A 8 -20.73 10.69 -39.34
CA GLN A 8 -22.15 10.83 -39.00
C GLN A 8 -22.76 9.52 -38.45
N ASN A 9 -22.33 8.34 -38.91
CA ASN A 9 -22.78 7.07 -38.35
C ASN A 9 -22.19 6.79 -36.96
N SER A 10 -20.94 7.17 -36.70
CA SER A 10 -20.35 7.07 -35.36
C SER A 10 -21.03 8.01 -34.36
N LEU A 11 -21.33 9.26 -34.76
CA LEU A 11 -22.07 10.21 -33.93
C LEU A 11 -23.54 9.82 -33.70
N LYS A 12 -24.16 9.17 -34.69
CA LYS A 12 -25.56 8.72 -34.59
C LYS A 12 -25.68 7.49 -33.68
N THR A 13 -24.75 6.53 -33.77
CA THR A 13 -24.68 5.39 -32.84
C THR A 13 -24.40 5.84 -31.40
N LEU A 14 -23.62 6.91 -31.22
CA LEU A 14 -23.38 7.56 -29.92
C LEU A 14 -24.62 8.28 -29.35
N LYS A 15 -25.51 8.79 -30.21
CA LYS A 15 -26.74 9.48 -29.82
C LYS A 15 -27.96 8.56 -29.65
N GLU A 16 -28.00 7.44 -30.36
CA GLU A 16 -29.13 6.48 -30.34
C GLU A 16 -28.93 5.32 -29.35
N ALA A 17 -27.72 5.10 -28.84
CA ALA A 17 -27.52 4.26 -27.67
C ALA A 17 -28.00 5.02 -26.43
N ALA A 18 -29.24 4.73 -26.01
CA ALA A 18 -29.89 5.23 -24.79
C ALA A 18 -28.86 5.56 -23.72
N ALA A 19 -28.86 6.83 -23.28
CA ALA A 19 -27.98 7.30 -22.24
C ALA A 19 -28.25 6.47 -20.98
N MET A 20 -27.42 5.46 -20.75
CA MET A 20 -27.38 4.70 -19.51
C MET A 20 -27.29 5.69 -18.36
N ARG A 21 -28.09 5.49 -17.33
CA ARG A 21 -28.15 6.32 -16.12
C ARG A 21 -27.83 5.47 -14.91
N VAL A 22 -27.33 6.13 -13.86
CA VAL A 22 -27.26 5.51 -12.53
C VAL A 22 -28.68 5.10 -12.13
N GLY A 23 -28.84 3.86 -11.68
CA GLY A 23 -30.10 3.19 -11.38
C GLY A 23 -30.65 2.33 -12.52
N ASP A 24 -30.13 2.45 -13.75
CA ASP A 24 -30.54 1.55 -14.83
C ASP A 24 -30.06 0.13 -14.57
N VAL A 25 -30.90 -0.87 -14.88
CA VAL A 25 -30.50 -2.28 -14.86
C VAL A 25 -29.93 -2.64 -16.22
N VAL A 26 -28.72 -3.20 -16.19
CA VAL A 26 -27.99 -3.68 -17.37
C VAL A 26 -27.69 -5.17 -17.23
N GLN A 27 -27.52 -5.84 -18.37
CA GLN A 27 -27.06 -7.21 -18.46
C GLN A 27 -25.60 -7.23 -18.91
N ILE A 28 -24.77 -8.02 -18.24
CA ILE A 28 -23.36 -8.18 -18.65
C ILE A 28 -23.32 -9.12 -19.87
N LYS A 29 -22.93 -8.62 -21.04
CA LYS A 29 -22.86 -9.37 -22.30
C LYS A 29 -21.55 -10.13 -22.47
N ARG A 30 -20.46 -9.56 -21.95
CA ARG A 30 -19.12 -10.12 -22.07
C ARG A 30 -18.32 -9.73 -20.84
N CYS A 31 -17.58 -10.68 -20.28
CA CYS A 31 -16.59 -10.43 -19.27
C CYS A 31 -15.62 -11.62 -19.30
N GLU A 32 -14.51 -11.49 -20.02
CA GLU A 32 -13.54 -12.57 -20.13
C GLU A 32 -12.91 -12.96 -18.78
N PRO A 33 -12.61 -12.02 -17.86
CA PRO A 33 -12.06 -12.37 -16.55
C PRO A 33 -13.07 -13.05 -15.62
N MET A 34 -14.37 -12.89 -15.87
CA MET A 34 -15.45 -13.41 -15.01
C MET A 34 -16.61 -13.92 -15.88
N PRO A 35 -16.45 -15.04 -16.59
CA PRO A 35 -17.51 -15.57 -17.46
C PRO A 35 -18.80 -15.90 -16.68
N GLU A 36 -18.71 -16.18 -15.38
CA GLU A 36 -19.85 -16.49 -14.52
C GLU A 36 -20.81 -15.31 -14.30
N VAL A 37 -20.37 -14.07 -14.55
CA VAL A 37 -21.24 -12.88 -14.46
C VAL A 37 -21.93 -12.56 -15.79
N VAL A 38 -21.54 -13.20 -16.90
CA VAL A 38 -22.18 -13.01 -18.20
C VAL A 38 -23.62 -13.50 -18.15
N GLY A 39 -24.53 -12.70 -18.69
CA GLY A 39 -25.98 -12.91 -18.65
C GLY A 39 -26.64 -12.46 -17.35
N LYS A 40 -25.89 -12.09 -16.31
CA LYS A 40 -26.45 -11.57 -15.05
C LYS A 40 -26.85 -10.11 -15.17
N ASN A 41 -27.90 -9.75 -14.43
CA ASN A 41 -28.35 -8.37 -14.29
C ASN A 41 -27.58 -7.66 -13.16
N ALA A 42 -27.24 -6.40 -13.42
CA ALA A 42 -26.60 -5.51 -12.49
C ALA A 42 -27.19 -4.10 -12.61
N GLU A 43 -27.22 -3.35 -11.52
CA GLU A 43 -27.68 -1.96 -11.48
C GLU A 43 -26.49 -1.02 -11.65
N ILE A 44 -26.57 -0.05 -12.55
CA ILE A 44 -25.53 0.95 -12.70
C ILE A 44 -25.48 1.82 -11.44
N VAL A 45 -24.33 1.83 -10.76
CA VAL A 45 -24.11 2.65 -9.56
C VAL A 45 -23.26 3.88 -9.82
N ALA A 46 -22.39 3.85 -10.84
CA ALA A 46 -21.63 5.00 -11.28
C ALA A 46 -21.26 4.92 -12.76
N LEU A 47 -21.20 6.09 -13.40
CA LEU A 47 -20.72 6.28 -14.76
C LEU A 47 -19.55 7.26 -14.70
N GLN A 48 -18.38 6.86 -15.18
CA GLN A 48 -17.24 7.76 -15.30
C GLN A 48 -16.87 7.87 -16.78
N ILE A 49 -16.74 9.11 -17.25
CA ILE A 49 -16.26 9.41 -18.60
C ILE A 49 -14.80 9.83 -18.44
N GLN A 50 -13.89 9.10 -19.07
CA GLN A 50 -12.50 9.55 -19.22
C GLN A 50 -12.28 9.89 -20.69
N GLU A 51 -12.14 11.18 -20.96
CA GLU A 51 -11.76 11.69 -22.28
C GLU A 51 -10.23 11.64 -22.38
N PHE A 52 -9.70 10.88 -23.33
CA PHE A 52 -8.31 10.96 -23.77
C PHE A 52 -8.26 11.63 -25.16
N ASP A 53 -7.11 12.21 -25.51
CA ASP A 53 -6.92 12.96 -26.75
C ASP A 53 -7.25 12.14 -28.03
N GLU A 54 -7.22 10.81 -27.95
CA GLU A 54 -7.46 9.91 -29.09
C GLU A 54 -8.63 8.92 -28.90
N TYR A 55 -9.17 8.75 -27.69
CA TYR A 55 -10.33 7.89 -27.41
C TYR A 55 -10.98 8.22 -26.07
N ALA A 56 -12.28 7.92 -25.92
CA ALA A 56 -12.96 8.00 -24.62
C ALA A 56 -13.20 6.58 -24.09
N VAL A 57 -12.71 6.29 -22.88
CA VAL A 57 -13.04 5.05 -22.17
C VAL A 57 -14.20 5.35 -21.23
N TYR A 58 -15.24 4.54 -21.32
CA TYR A 58 -16.44 4.66 -20.49
C TYR A 58 -16.51 3.46 -19.54
N PRO A 59 -15.73 3.47 -18.44
CA PRO A 59 -15.96 2.51 -17.38
C PRO A 59 -17.34 2.77 -16.76
N VAL A 60 -18.17 1.72 -16.77
CA VAL A 60 -19.49 1.68 -16.15
C VAL A 60 -19.39 0.78 -14.93
N TRP A 61 -19.70 1.33 -13.75
CA TRP A 61 -19.68 0.59 -12.50
C TRP A 61 -21.08 0.07 -12.19
N VAL A 62 -21.18 -1.24 -11.98
CA VAL A 62 -22.47 -1.92 -11.77
C VAL A 62 -22.45 -2.75 -10.50
N LYS A 63 -23.58 -2.78 -9.79
CA LYS A 63 -23.83 -3.60 -8.61
C LYS A 63 -24.62 -4.83 -8.99
N MET A 64 -24.09 -6.01 -8.70
CA MET A 64 -24.74 -7.28 -9.07
C MET A 64 -26.08 -7.46 -8.33
N LEU A 65 -27.14 -7.80 -9.06
CA LEU A 65 -28.48 -7.99 -8.47
C LEU A 65 -28.81 -9.46 -8.15
N SER A 66 -28.04 -10.41 -8.68
CA SER A 66 -28.29 -11.84 -8.56
C SER A 66 -27.00 -12.67 -8.48
N GLY A 67 -27.13 -13.95 -8.10
CA GLY A 67 -26.03 -14.90 -7.96
C GLY A 67 -25.20 -14.70 -6.69
N GLU A 68 -24.11 -15.48 -6.56
CA GLU A 68 -23.21 -15.48 -5.40
C GLU A 68 -22.50 -14.14 -5.17
N ARG A 69 -22.46 -13.29 -6.19
CA ARG A 69 -21.84 -11.96 -6.14
C ARG A 69 -22.84 -10.84 -5.88
N LYS A 70 -24.11 -11.14 -5.56
CA LYS A 70 -25.15 -10.15 -5.28
C LYS A 70 -24.65 -9.10 -4.27
N GLY A 71 -24.80 -7.83 -4.63
CA GLY A 71 -24.39 -6.69 -3.82
C GLY A 71 -22.97 -6.17 -4.06
N LYS A 72 -22.09 -6.91 -4.76
CA LYS A 72 -20.72 -6.47 -5.11
C LYS A 72 -20.71 -5.55 -6.34
N ILE A 73 -19.72 -4.66 -6.41
CA ILE A 73 -19.56 -3.65 -7.48
C ILE A 73 -18.39 -4.04 -8.40
N TYR A 74 -18.58 -3.88 -9.71
CA TYR A 74 -17.57 -4.17 -10.73
C TYR A 74 -17.58 -3.12 -11.84
N GLY A 75 -16.41 -2.87 -12.44
CA GLY A 75 -16.25 -1.99 -13.59
C GLY A 75 -16.29 -2.76 -14.91
N PHE A 76 -17.04 -2.26 -15.89
CA PHE A 76 -17.13 -2.82 -17.24
C PHE A 76 -16.97 -1.73 -18.30
N GLN A 77 -16.51 -2.09 -19.49
CA GLN A 77 -16.63 -1.22 -20.64
C GLN A 77 -18.09 -1.14 -21.08
N ARG A 78 -18.55 0.01 -21.58
CA ARG A 78 -19.91 0.16 -22.10
C ARG A 78 -20.30 -0.90 -23.14
N ALA A 79 -19.35 -1.33 -23.99
CA ALA A 79 -19.57 -2.37 -25.01
C ALA A 79 -19.82 -3.77 -24.41
N GLU A 80 -19.40 -3.99 -23.17
CA GLU A 80 -19.61 -5.24 -22.42
C GLU A 80 -21.00 -5.30 -21.77
N LEU A 81 -21.77 -4.20 -21.81
CA LEU A 81 -23.07 -4.10 -21.20
C LEU A 81 -24.19 -4.03 -22.24
N GLY A 82 -25.32 -4.64 -21.88
CA GLY A 82 -26.57 -4.59 -22.62
C GLY A 82 -27.67 -3.95 -21.82
N VAL A 83 -28.57 -3.23 -22.49
CA VAL A 83 -29.91 -3.02 -21.93
C VAL A 83 -30.62 -4.39 -22.01
N PRO A 84 -31.22 -4.90 -20.92
CA PRO A 84 -31.99 -6.13 -20.97
C PRO A 84 -33.10 -5.94 -22.00
N THR A 85 -33.10 -6.75 -23.05
CA THR A 85 -34.24 -6.81 -23.98
C THR A 85 -35.40 -7.35 -23.15
N GLU A 86 -36.45 -6.55 -22.92
CA GLU A 86 -37.59 -6.90 -22.07
C GLU A 86 -38.01 -8.36 -22.24
N ALA A 87 -37.56 -9.22 -21.32
CA ALA A 87 -38.27 -10.44 -20.99
C ALA A 87 -39.33 -10.01 -19.97
N ALA A 88 -40.59 -10.37 -20.23
CA ALA A 88 -41.75 -10.01 -19.43
C ALA A 88 -41.45 -10.07 -17.92
N PRO A 89 -41.92 -9.11 -17.11
CA PRO A 89 -41.57 -9.04 -15.70
C PRO A 89 -42.09 -10.28 -14.95
N GLU A 90 -41.17 -11.15 -14.53
CA GLU A 90 -41.46 -12.11 -13.47
C GLU A 90 -41.63 -11.33 -12.16
N LYS A 91 -42.83 -11.42 -11.60
CA LYS A 91 -43.16 -10.92 -10.27
C LYS A 91 -42.19 -11.50 -9.25
N ILE A 92 -41.33 -10.67 -8.68
CA ILE A 92 -40.56 -11.00 -7.48
C ILE A 92 -41.54 -10.96 -6.30
N THR A 93 -42.05 -12.12 -5.89
CA THR A 93 -42.77 -12.30 -4.63
C THR A 93 -41.79 -12.22 -3.46
N GLY A 94 -42.08 -11.35 -2.49
CA GLY A 94 -41.24 -11.11 -1.32
C GLY A 94 -41.21 -12.28 -0.33
N MET A 95 -40.01 -12.57 0.16
CA MET A 95 -39.71 -13.47 1.28
C MET A 95 -40.11 -12.80 2.60
N THR A 96 -40.65 -13.54 3.56
CA THR A 96 -41.13 -12.95 4.82
C THR A 96 -40.07 -13.03 5.92
N LEU A 97 -40.11 -12.06 6.84
CA LEU A 97 -39.20 -11.86 7.97
C LEU A 97 -39.04 -13.07 8.90
N VAL A 98 -39.93 -14.07 8.80
CA VAL A 98 -39.90 -15.30 9.58
C VAL A 98 -38.82 -16.27 9.06
N GLU A 99 -38.58 -16.29 7.74
CA GLU A 99 -37.60 -17.20 7.12
C GLU A 99 -36.15 -16.79 7.39
N GLN A 100 -35.91 -15.49 7.67
CA GLN A 100 -34.58 -14.97 8.03
C GLN A 100 -34.15 -15.32 9.45
N VAL A 101 -35.08 -15.68 10.35
CA VAL A 101 -34.77 -15.94 11.76
C VAL A 101 -34.43 -17.42 12.01
N GLU A 102 -34.98 -18.35 11.22
CA GLU A 102 -34.69 -19.79 11.36
C GLU A 102 -33.30 -20.19 10.85
N GLU A 103 -32.72 -19.42 9.92
CA GLU A 103 -31.39 -19.70 9.35
C GLU A 103 -30.24 -19.25 10.28
N ILE A 104 -30.50 -18.27 11.15
CA ILE A 104 -29.53 -17.76 12.12
C ILE A 104 -29.34 -18.72 13.31
N LEU A 105 -30.34 -19.56 13.61
CA LEU A 105 -30.33 -20.43 14.80
C LEU A 105 -29.74 -21.83 14.58
N ARG A 106 -29.20 -22.15 13.39
CA ARG A 106 -28.71 -23.51 13.06
C ARG A 106 -27.19 -23.72 13.08
N GLY A 107 -26.38 -22.72 13.47
CA GLY A 107 -24.94 -22.75 13.20
C GLY A 107 -24.02 -22.61 14.41
N VAL A 108 -24.19 -23.36 15.49
CA VAL A 108 -23.14 -23.48 16.54
C VAL A 108 -23.08 -24.91 17.10
N THR A 109 -21.99 -25.64 16.80
CA THR A 109 -21.43 -26.71 17.65
C THR A 109 -19.95 -27.02 17.29
N ASN A 110 -19.04 -26.72 18.23
CA ASN A 110 -17.72 -27.33 18.63
C ASN A 110 -16.68 -27.78 17.56
N ILE A 111 -15.40 -27.35 17.57
CA ILE A 111 -14.17 -27.59 18.41
C ILE A 111 -13.39 -28.89 18.04
N GLU A 112 -12.04 -28.77 17.98
CA GLU A 112 -10.93 -29.76 17.73
C GLU A 112 -10.35 -29.76 16.28
N ASP A 113 -9.05 -29.80 15.97
CA ASP A 113 -7.81 -29.78 16.77
C ASP A 113 -6.59 -29.33 15.90
N ILE A 114 -5.47 -29.11 16.60
CA ILE A 114 -4.15 -28.58 16.19
C ILE A 114 -3.30 -29.59 15.38
N THR A 115 -2.37 -29.15 14.51
CA THR A 115 -0.91 -29.48 14.48
C THR A 115 -0.19 -29.18 13.15
N GLY A 116 1.07 -28.71 13.23
CA GLY A 116 2.10 -28.90 12.17
C GLY A 116 3.06 -27.73 11.93
N ILE A 117 4.33 -27.88 12.35
CA ILE A 117 5.45 -26.92 12.31
C ILE A 117 6.40 -27.16 11.10
N GLU A 118 7.19 -26.13 10.75
CA GLU A 118 8.54 -26.11 10.11
C GLU A 118 8.70 -25.95 8.57
N SER A 119 9.28 -24.82 8.13
CA SER A 119 10.69 -24.71 7.71
C SER A 119 11.03 -23.35 7.07
N ILE A 120 12.23 -22.85 7.39
CA ILE A 120 12.88 -21.63 6.91
C ILE A 120 13.74 -21.96 5.68
N SER A 121 13.81 -21.06 4.68
CA SER A 121 15.06 -20.76 3.93
C SER A 121 14.96 -19.54 3.00
N HIS A 122 15.80 -18.54 3.28
CA HIS A 122 16.46 -17.51 2.45
C HIS A 122 15.79 -16.95 1.18
N ASN A 123 15.71 -15.60 1.09
CA ASN A 123 16.13 -14.85 -0.10
C ASN A 123 16.50 -13.39 0.22
N LEU A 124 17.52 -12.90 -0.48
CA LEU A 124 18.25 -11.65 -0.31
C LEU A 124 17.37 -10.42 -0.57
N GLY A 125 17.41 -9.44 0.33
CA GLY A 125 16.64 -8.19 0.24
C GLY A 125 17.16 -7.28 -0.88
N GLY A 126 16.40 -7.22 -1.97
CA GLY A 126 16.59 -6.26 -3.06
C GLY A 126 15.95 -4.92 -2.72
N GLU A 127 16.73 -3.85 -2.84
CA GLU A 127 16.30 -2.46 -2.71
C GLU A 127 15.29 -2.13 -3.84
N GLU A 128 13.99 -2.13 -3.55
CA GLU A 128 12.97 -1.92 -4.59
C GLU A 128 12.94 -0.44 -4.99
N ARG A 129 13.40 -0.13 -6.20
CA ARG A 129 13.38 1.23 -6.78
C ARG A 129 12.06 1.45 -7.50
N ALA A 130 11.36 2.54 -7.18
CA ALA A 130 10.17 2.94 -7.91
C ALA A 130 10.53 3.27 -9.36
N ALA A 131 9.92 2.55 -10.30
CA ALA A 131 10.09 2.76 -11.73
C ALA A 131 9.70 4.19 -12.13
N LYS A 132 10.42 4.76 -13.10
CA LYS A 132 10.08 6.03 -13.74
C LYS A 132 10.10 5.88 -15.25
N THR A 133 9.33 6.70 -15.96
CA THR A 133 9.46 6.83 -17.41
C THR A 133 10.92 7.12 -17.79
N GLY A 134 11.43 6.40 -18.79
CA GLY A 134 12.82 6.43 -19.22
C GLY A 134 13.76 5.50 -18.46
N ASP A 135 13.30 4.82 -17.40
CA ASP A 135 14.10 3.80 -16.75
C ASP A 135 14.21 2.55 -17.63
N LEU A 136 15.39 1.94 -17.64
CA LEU A 136 15.64 0.68 -18.33
C LEU A 136 15.14 -0.47 -17.46
N VAL A 137 14.41 -1.38 -18.10
CA VAL A 137 13.90 -2.59 -17.47
C VAL A 137 14.26 -3.82 -18.29
N LYS A 138 14.30 -4.96 -17.60
CA LYS A 138 14.44 -6.28 -18.22
C LYS A 138 13.18 -7.09 -17.98
N ILE A 139 12.66 -7.73 -19.01
CA ILE A 139 11.46 -8.58 -18.85
C ILE A 139 11.87 -9.87 -18.14
N LYS A 140 11.35 -10.11 -16.93
CA LYS A 140 11.66 -11.28 -16.09
C LYS A 140 10.80 -12.49 -16.45
N LYS A 141 9.52 -12.26 -16.72
CA LYS A 141 8.54 -13.29 -17.03
C LYS A 141 7.44 -12.70 -17.89
N CYS A 142 6.92 -13.48 -18.83
CA CYS A 142 5.75 -13.12 -19.63
C CYS A 142 5.14 -14.42 -20.17
N VAL A 143 4.04 -14.89 -19.58
CA VAL A 143 3.40 -16.15 -19.98
C VAL A 143 2.88 -16.10 -21.43
N PRO A 144 2.26 -15.00 -21.91
CA PRO A 144 1.77 -14.92 -23.29
C PRO A 144 2.87 -14.79 -24.35
N MET A 145 4.08 -14.35 -23.97
CA MET A 145 5.18 -14.03 -24.89
C MET A 145 6.54 -14.46 -24.28
N PRO A 146 6.81 -15.76 -24.13
CA PRO A 146 8.04 -16.22 -23.49
C PRO A 146 9.31 -15.79 -24.23
N GLU A 147 9.23 -15.49 -25.54
CA GLU A 147 10.36 -15.04 -26.35
C GLU A 147 10.89 -13.65 -25.98
N VAL A 148 10.09 -12.81 -25.29
CA VAL A 148 10.56 -11.47 -24.85
C VAL A 148 11.28 -11.50 -23.50
N VAL A 149 11.28 -12.65 -22.80
CA VAL A 149 11.95 -12.78 -21.51
C VAL A 149 13.46 -12.62 -21.69
N GLY A 150 14.03 -11.70 -20.91
CA GLY A 150 15.45 -11.34 -20.98
C GLY A 150 15.76 -10.18 -21.92
N GLU A 151 14.81 -9.73 -22.75
CA GLU A 151 14.96 -8.51 -23.54
C GLU A 151 14.92 -7.25 -22.67
N ASN A 152 15.60 -6.20 -23.13
CA ASN A 152 15.60 -4.90 -22.49
C ASN A 152 14.51 -4.01 -23.08
N ALA A 153 13.85 -3.26 -22.22
CA ALA A 153 12.84 -2.29 -22.59
C ALA A 153 13.04 -0.98 -21.81
N GLU A 154 12.39 0.08 -22.28
CA GLU A 154 12.35 1.38 -21.62
C GLU A 154 10.93 1.64 -21.13
N VAL A 155 10.76 2.02 -19.87
CA VAL A 155 9.44 2.40 -19.35
C VAL A 155 8.95 3.64 -20.09
N VAL A 156 7.82 3.56 -20.77
CA VAL A 156 7.18 4.70 -21.44
C VAL A 156 6.09 5.32 -20.57
N GLU A 157 5.33 4.49 -19.86
CA GLU A 157 4.23 4.94 -19.01
C GLU A 157 4.03 3.98 -17.84
N LEU A 158 3.72 4.54 -16.67
CA LEU A 158 3.33 3.79 -15.50
C LEU A 158 1.91 4.20 -15.17
N GLN A 159 0.96 3.28 -15.28
CA GLN A 159 -0.39 3.51 -14.81
C GLN A 159 -0.58 2.79 -13.49
N THR A 160 -1.07 3.51 -12.48
CA THR A 160 -1.52 2.94 -11.22
C THR A 160 -3.04 2.81 -11.29
N GLN A 161 -3.54 1.57 -11.25
CA GLN A 161 -4.97 1.32 -11.14
C GLN A 161 -5.26 0.68 -9.80
N ASP A 162 -5.93 1.44 -8.93
CA ASP A 162 -6.41 0.97 -7.64
C ASP A 162 -7.74 0.25 -7.80
N PHE A 163 -7.75 -1.06 -7.55
CA PHE A 163 -8.98 -1.85 -7.40
C PHE A 163 -9.21 -2.12 -5.91
N GLU A 164 -10.46 -2.40 -5.51
CA GLU A 164 -10.84 -2.68 -4.11
C GLU A 164 -10.06 -3.84 -3.45
N ARG A 165 -9.31 -4.64 -4.23
CA ARG A 165 -8.51 -5.78 -3.73
C ARG A 165 -7.10 -5.93 -4.32
N TYR A 166 -6.68 -5.07 -5.24
CA TYR A 166 -5.34 -5.11 -5.83
C TYR A 166 -5.03 -3.77 -6.48
N THR A 167 -3.81 -3.27 -6.32
CA THR A 167 -3.31 -2.21 -7.20
C THR A 167 -2.60 -2.91 -8.35
N ALA A 168 -3.16 -2.84 -9.56
CA ALA A 168 -2.42 -3.27 -10.73
C ALA A 168 -1.56 -2.10 -11.19
N TYR A 169 -0.25 -2.34 -11.31
CA TYR A 169 0.68 -1.42 -11.93
C TYR A 169 1.04 -1.95 -13.31
N PRO A 170 0.19 -1.76 -14.34
CA PRO A 170 0.66 -1.96 -15.69
C PRO A 170 1.83 -1.00 -15.97
N VAL A 171 3.01 -1.59 -16.10
CA VAL A 171 4.22 -0.93 -16.59
C VAL A 171 4.20 -1.05 -18.10
N TRP A 172 3.99 0.07 -18.78
CA TRP A 172 4.08 0.14 -20.23
C TRP A 172 5.53 0.38 -20.61
N VAL A 173 6.07 -0.52 -21.42
CA VAL A 173 7.49 -0.49 -21.83
C VAL A 173 7.62 -0.56 -23.33
N LYS A 174 8.62 0.11 -23.88
CA LYS A 174 9.02 0.09 -25.28
C LYS A 174 10.22 -0.83 -25.45
N MET A 175 10.09 -1.87 -26.29
CA MET A 175 11.17 -2.84 -26.50
C MET A 175 12.38 -2.18 -27.19
N LEU A 176 13.58 -2.42 -26.68
CA LEU A 176 14.83 -1.84 -27.22
C LEU A 176 15.64 -2.83 -28.08
N SER A 177 15.35 -4.12 -27.96
CA SER A 177 16.04 -5.22 -28.66
C SER A 177 15.05 -6.17 -29.34
N GLY A 178 15.57 -7.20 -30.03
CA GLY A 178 14.78 -8.28 -30.61
C GLY A 178 13.97 -7.92 -31.85
N GLU A 179 13.14 -8.85 -32.30
CA GLU A 179 12.25 -8.69 -33.46
C GLU A 179 11.12 -7.66 -33.21
N ARG A 180 10.86 -7.33 -31.94
CA ARG A 180 9.79 -6.44 -31.50
C ARG A 180 10.25 -5.03 -31.15
N LYS A 181 11.52 -4.70 -31.43
CA LYS A 181 12.11 -3.37 -31.17
C LYS A 181 11.20 -2.22 -31.63
N GLY A 182 10.94 -1.29 -30.72
CA GLY A 182 10.14 -0.08 -30.95
C GLY A 182 8.64 -0.22 -30.65
N LYS A 183 8.12 -1.43 -30.41
CA LYS A 183 6.72 -1.65 -30.01
C LYS A 183 6.53 -1.49 -28.50
N ILE A 184 5.31 -1.12 -28.09
CA ILE A 184 4.92 -0.89 -26.69
C ILE A 184 4.04 -2.04 -26.20
N TYR A 185 4.32 -2.53 -25.00
CA TYR A 185 3.56 -3.58 -24.33
C TYR A 185 3.36 -3.23 -22.86
N GLY A 186 2.25 -3.69 -22.28
CA GLY A 186 1.96 -3.58 -20.84
C GLY A 186 2.36 -4.85 -20.11
N PHE A 187 3.04 -4.69 -18.97
CA PHE A 187 3.48 -5.78 -18.09
C PHE A 187 3.04 -5.51 -16.66
N GLN A 188 2.85 -6.55 -15.85
CA GLN A 188 2.67 -6.38 -14.41
C GLN A 188 3.99 -5.97 -13.74
N GLY A 189 3.92 -5.29 -12.60
CA GLY A 189 5.12 -4.81 -11.90
C GLY A 189 6.14 -5.90 -11.56
N ASP A 190 5.69 -7.13 -11.29
CA ASP A 190 6.55 -8.28 -11.00
C ASP A 190 7.05 -9.03 -12.25
N GLU A 191 6.55 -8.67 -13.44
CA GLU A 191 7.00 -9.20 -14.74
C GLU A 191 8.24 -8.47 -15.28
N VAL A 192 8.62 -7.34 -14.68
CA VAL A 192 9.74 -6.51 -15.10
C VAL A 192 10.75 -6.29 -13.96
N GLU A 193 12.02 -6.13 -14.32
CA GLU A 193 13.11 -5.80 -13.40
C GLU A 193 13.71 -4.45 -13.72
N MET A 194 13.78 -3.58 -12.72
CA MET A 194 14.45 -2.28 -12.86
C MET A 194 15.96 -2.48 -12.91
N LEU A 195 16.60 -1.98 -13.98
CA LEU A 195 18.05 -1.97 -14.09
C LEU A 195 18.63 -0.69 -13.46
N PRO A 196 19.72 -0.76 -12.66
CA PRO A 196 20.34 0.42 -12.08
C PRO A 196 20.80 1.41 -13.14
N LYS A 197 20.57 2.71 -12.92
CA LYS A 197 21.19 3.76 -13.74
C LYS A 197 22.69 3.68 -13.54
N LEU A 198 23.44 3.46 -14.62
CA LEU A 198 24.88 3.20 -14.62
C LEU A 198 25.74 4.31 -13.98
N HIS A 199 25.16 5.45 -13.60
CA HIS A 199 25.86 6.68 -13.24
C HIS A 199 25.88 7.04 -11.74
N GLU A 200 25.14 6.35 -10.85
CA GLU A 200 24.94 6.78 -9.44
C GLU A 200 25.73 6.02 -8.36
N ALA A 201 26.47 4.95 -8.71
CA ALA A 201 27.04 4.04 -7.71
C ALA A 201 28.39 4.47 -7.08
N GLN A 202 28.96 5.65 -7.39
CA GLN A 202 30.36 5.96 -7.06
C GLN A 202 30.62 7.04 -5.98
N THR A 203 29.64 7.74 -5.41
CA THR A 203 29.91 9.00 -4.67
C THR A 203 29.51 9.12 -3.18
N ALA A 204 28.89 8.13 -2.50
CA ALA A 204 28.20 8.39 -1.21
C ALA A 204 28.82 7.84 0.11
N THR A 205 29.80 6.93 0.11
CA THR A 205 30.10 6.11 1.32
C THR A 205 31.21 6.60 2.26
N GLY A 206 31.85 7.75 2.06
CA GLY A 206 33.12 8.07 2.76
C GLY A 206 33.09 8.81 4.12
N ASN A 207 32.10 9.67 4.44
CA ASN A 207 32.33 10.76 5.42
C ASN A 207 31.62 10.66 6.80
N LEU A 208 30.66 9.76 7.02
CA LEU A 208 29.80 9.79 8.22
C LEU A 208 30.32 8.92 9.39
N GLU A 209 31.03 7.84 9.11
CA GLU A 209 31.50 6.91 10.14
C GLU A 209 32.64 7.51 11.00
N ASP A 210 33.49 8.35 10.40
CA ASP A 210 34.66 8.91 11.07
C ASP A 210 34.33 9.94 12.17
N GLN A 211 33.26 10.73 12.01
CA GLN A 211 32.86 11.72 13.03
C GLN A 211 32.27 11.07 14.28
N THR A 212 31.51 9.98 14.13
CA THR A 212 30.82 9.32 15.24
C THR A 212 31.79 8.56 16.14
N ARG A 213 32.91 8.08 15.59
CA ARG A 213 33.94 7.35 16.32
C ARG A 213 34.75 8.25 17.26
N ALA A 214 35.00 9.51 16.88
CA ALA A 214 35.83 10.44 17.64
C ALA A 214 35.16 11.00 18.91
N VAL A 215 33.83 11.12 18.93
CA VAL A 215 33.10 11.66 20.10
C VAL A 215 33.01 10.62 21.22
N LYS A 216 32.82 9.34 20.88
CA LYS A 216 32.70 8.25 21.87
C LYS A 216 33.99 8.04 22.67
N THR A 217 35.16 8.27 22.07
CA THR A 217 36.45 8.04 22.74
C THR A 217 36.71 9.04 23.87
N LYS A 218 36.42 10.33 23.66
CA LYS A 218 36.65 11.37 24.67
C LYS A 218 35.80 11.23 25.93
N VAL A 219 34.56 10.74 25.78
CA VAL A 219 33.64 10.58 26.92
C VAL A 219 34.08 9.41 27.82
N VAL A 220 34.62 8.35 27.23
CA VAL A 220 35.12 7.19 27.98
C VAL A 220 36.35 7.57 28.80
N GLU A 221 37.29 8.32 28.22
CA GLU A 221 38.51 8.77 28.92
C GLU A 221 38.19 9.64 30.14
N GLN A 222 37.23 10.56 30.04
CA GLN A 222 36.81 11.40 31.18
C GLN A 222 36.14 10.59 32.29
N LEU A 223 35.37 9.55 31.95
CA LEU A 223 34.74 8.67 32.92
C LEU A 223 35.77 7.80 33.66
N GLU A 224 36.80 7.32 32.96
CA GLU A 224 37.89 6.56 33.56
C GLU A 224 38.75 7.40 34.52
N GLU A 225 38.91 8.70 34.25
CA GLU A 225 39.61 9.62 35.15
C GLU A 225 38.82 9.84 36.45
N ILE A 226 37.52 10.12 36.34
CA ILE A 226 36.63 10.32 37.52
C ILE A 226 36.55 9.05 38.38
N LEU A 227 36.52 7.87 37.76
CA LEU A 227 36.46 6.59 38.48
C LEU A 227 37.79 6.23 39.15
N ARG A 228 38.91 6.80 38.71
CA ARG A 228 40.25 6.49 39.26
C ARG A 228 40.47 7.10 40.65
N ASP A 229 39.83 8.22 40.92
CA ASP A 229 39.98 8.97 42.17
C ASP A 229 38.97 8.54 43.25
N ALA A 230 37.94 7.76 42.89
CA ALA A 230 36.99 7.20 43.85
C ALA A 230 37.59 5.97 44.54
N THR A 231 37.86 6.06 45.84
CA THR A 231 38.53 5.00 46.62
C THR A 231 37.61 4.33 47.65
N THR A 232 36.45 4.93 47.91
CA THR A 232 35.49 4.45 48.92
C THR A 232 34.17 4.02 48.31
N VAL A 233 33.44 3.14 49.01
CA VAL A 233 32.12 2.64 48.57
C VAL A 233 31.09 3.77 48.61
N GLU A 234 31.25 4.71 49.53
CA GLU A 234 30.41 5.89 49.67
C GLU A 234 30.56 6.85 48.47
N GLU A 235 31.80 7.10 48.01
CA GLU A 235 32.07 7.90 46.81
C GLU A 235 31.46 7.27 45.55
N LEU A 236 31.56 5.94 45.41
CA LEU A 236 30.94 5.22 44.29
C LEU A 236 29.41 5.35 44.30
N ALA A 237 28.77 5.25 45.48
CA ALA A 237 27.33 5.41 45.62
C ALA A 237 26.87 6.85 45.35
N GLU A 238 27.70 7.85 45.66
CA GLU A 238 27.44 9.25 45.34
C GLU A 238 27.58 9.52 43.83
N ILE A 239 28.59 8.95 43.17
CA ILE A 239 28.76 9.00 41.71
C ILE A 239 27.58 8.33 41.01
N GLU A 240 27.14 7.15 41.45
CA GLU A 240 25.98 6.46 40.87
C GLU A 240 24.71 7.30 41.00
N ARG A 241 24.51 7.95 42.15
CA ARG A 241 23.38 8.83 42.39
C ARG A 241 23.43 10.07 41.49
N ALA A 242 24.61 10.68 41.34
CA ALA A 242 24.82 11.81 40.44
C ALA A 242 24.59 11.43 38.97
N ILE A 243 25.02 10.23 38.54
CA ILE A 243 24.73 9.70 37.21
C ILE A 243 23.24 9.51 37.01
N ASN A 244 22.53 8.95 37.99
CA ASN A 244 21.09 8.73 37.90
C ASN A 244 20.29 10.04 37.95
N GLU A 245 20.71 11.02 38.75
CA GLU A 245 20.13 12.36 38.78
C GLU A 245 20.42 13.11 37.46
N ALA A 246 21.64 13.02 36.93
CA ALA A 246 22.02 13.59 35.64
C ALA A 246 21.26 12.91 34.49
N LYS A 247 21.07 11.59 34.53
CA LYS A 247 20.20 10.87 33.59
C LYS A 247 18.75 11.35 33.70
N GLY A 248 18.24 11.59 34.92
CA GLY A 248 16.90 12.14 35.14
C GLY A 248 16.75 13.59 34.65
N LYS A 249 17.81 14.40 34.79
CA LYS A 249 17.87 15.80 34.31
C LYS A 249 18.09 15.92 32.79
N LEU A 250 18.82 14.98 32.19
CA LEU A 250 18.96 14.85 30.74
C LEU A 250 17.72 14.21 30.08
N LEU A 251 16.87 13.55 30.88
CA LEU A 251 15.55 13.07 30.46
C LEU A 251 14.44 14.11 30.64
N THR A 252 14.72 15.27 31.26
CA THR A 252 13.73 16.35 31.39
C THR A 252 13.74 17.17 30.11
N GLU A 253 12.64 17.02 29.36
CA GLU A 253 12.49 17.34 27.95
C GLU A 253 13.47 16.54 27.07
N PRO A 254 13.06 15.33 26.61
CA PRO A 254 13.72 14.70 25.48
C PRO A 254 13.80 15.78 24.42
N ALA A 255 15.02 16.19 24.06
CA ALA A 255 15.26 17.21 23.05
C ALA A 255 14.23 16.99 21.96
N LEU A 256 13.38 18.00 21.70
CA LEU A 256 12.23 17.88 20.80
C LEU A 256 12.65 17.25 19.46
N GLY A 257 13.95 17.33 19.13
CA GLY A 257 14.60 16.42 18.21
C GLY A 257 14.08 16.70 16.83
N PHE A 258 13.62 15.67 16.13
CA PHE A 258 12.95 15.87 14.86
C PHE A 258 11.74 16.82 14.96
N TRP A 259 11.03 16.79 16.09
CA TRP A 259 9.78 17.52 16.31
C TRP A 259 9.95 18.97 16.77
N GLU A 260 11.17 19.48 16.88
CA GLU A 260 11.37 20.90 17.21
C GLU A 260 10.72 21.81 16.16
N GLY A 261 9.83 22.70 16.63
CA GLY A 261 9.01 23.58 15.79
C GLY A 261 7.93 22.88 14.94
N LYS A 262 7.64 21.59 15.18
CA LYS A 262 6.68 20.80 14.39
C LYS A 262 5.60 20.20 15.29
N THR A 263 4.41 20.00 14.73
CA THR A 263 3.34 19.27 15.43
C THR A 263 3.51 17.77 15.21
N PRO A 264 3.76 16.98 16.28
CA PRO A 264 3.94 15.53 16.17
C PRO A 264 2.66 14.79 15.82
N CYS A 265 2.80 13.52 15.39
CA CYS A 265 1.66 12.72 14.93
C CYS A 265 0.58 12.55 16.02
N TRP A 266 0.96 12.32 17.28
CA TRP A 266 0.02 12.09 18.38
C TRP A 266 -0.83 13.32 18.71
N GLU A 267 -0.32 14.53 18.51
CA GLU A 267 -1.10 15.76 18.64
C GLU A 267 -2.00 15.97 17.42
N MET A 268 -1.47 15.72 16.23
CA MET A 268 -2.20 15.92 14.98
C MET A 268 -3.39 14.97 14.82
N PHE A 269 -3.25 13.73 15.28
CA PHE A 269 -4.31 12.71 15.27
C PHE A 269 -5.06 12.60 16.61
N ARG A 270 -4.72 13.43 17.62
CA ARG A 270 -5.32 13.41 18.96
C ARG A 270 -5.33 12.01 19.58
N CYS A 271 -4.19 11.32 19.56
CA CYS A 271 -4.07 9.99 20.13
C CYS A 271 -4.45 10.00 21.63
N PRO A 272 -5.25 9.02 22.12
CA PRO A 272 -5.55 8.88 23.55
C PRO A 272 -4.27 8.72 24.38
N GLU A 273 -4.27 9.21 25.62
CA GLU A 273 -3.06 9.23 26.44
C GLU A 273 -2.48 7.82 26.66
N ALA A 274 -3.32 6.81 26.87
CA ALA A 274 -2.88 5.42 27.02
C ALA A 274 -2.09 4.89 25.80
N VAL A 275 -2.55 5.21 24.60
CA VAL A 275 -1.86 4.82 23.35
C VAL A 275 -0.60 5.65 23.17
N LYS A 276 -0.66 6.94 23.48
CA LYS A 276 0.45 7.88 23.32
C LYS A 276 1.65 7.51 24.20
N THR A 277 1.43 7.16 25.47
CA THR A 277 2.52 6.82 26.41
C THR A 277 3.26 5.54 26.02
N GLU A 278 2.58 4.63 25.32
CA GLU A 278 3.17 3.37 24.84
C GLU A 278 3.70 3.47 23.40
N CYS A 279 3.33 4.53 22.66
CA CYS A 279 3.69 4.67 21.26
C CYS A 279 5.21 4.88 21.08
N PRO A 280 5.87 4.07 20.24
CA PRO A 280 7.30 4.23 19.97
C PRO A 280 7.67 5.62 19.44
N ALA A 281 6.80 6.25 18.65
CA ALA A 281 7.03 7.61 18.17
C ALA A 281 7.10 8.65 19.30
N PHE A 282 6.34 8.44 20.38
CA PHE A 282 6.34 9.33 21.53
C PHE A 282 7.54 9.11 22.45
N LEU A 283 7.98 7.85 22.58
CA LEU A 283 9.16 7.46 23.36
C LEU A 283 10.47 7.87 22.67
N TYR A 284 10.53 7.77 21.35
CA TYR A 284 11.73 8.02 20.53
C TYR A 284 11.59 9.29 19.68
N ARG A 285 11.44 10.45 20.34
CA ARG A 285 11.14 11.75 19.69
C ARG A 285 12.25 12.31 18.79
N THR A 286 13.45 11.75 18.86
CA THR A 286 14.57 12.12 17.98
C THR A 286 14.32 11.70 16.52
N LEU A 287 13.41 10.76 16.29
CA LEU A 287 13.03 10.30 14.96
C LEU A 287 11.56 10.65 14.65
N PRO A 288 11.24 10.91 13.38
CA PRO A 288 9.85 10.99 12.95
C PRO A 288 9.17 9.62 13.00
N CYS A 289 7.85 9.60 13.20
CA CYS A 289 7.07 8.37 13.38
C CYS A 289 7.16 7.41 12.18
N TRP A 290 7.37 7.93 10.97
CA TRP A 290 7.49 7.09 9.78
C TRP A 290 8.80 6.31 9.71
N GLN A 291 9.86 6.75 10.41
CA GLN A 291 11.15 6.06 10.50
C GLN A 291 11.22 5.04 11.66
N ILE A 292 10.12 4.84 12.39
CA ILE A 292 10.06 3.93 13.54
C ILE A 292 9.10 2.78 13.22
N GLU A 293 9.55 1.55 13.45
CA GLU A 293 8.73 0.34 13.33
C GLU A 293 7.64 0.28 14.40
N GLY A 294 6.48 -0.27 14.05
CA GLY A 294 5.42 -0.59 15.01
C GLY A 294 4.86 0.63 15.72
N THR A 295 4.78 1.77 15.05
CA THR A 295 3.99 2.90 15.57
C THR A 295 2.50 2.60 15.45
N TYR A 296 1.68 3.13 16.37
CA TYR A 296 0.25 2.82 16.45
C TYR A 296 -0.48 3.00 15.10
N SER A 297 -0.15 4.06 14.36
CA SER A 297 -0.71 4.36 13.04
C SER A 297 -0.43 3.31 11.99
N LYS A 298 0.63 2.50 12.15
CA LYS A 298 0.99 1.40 11.23
C LYS A 298 0.32 0.08 11.57
N LEU A 299 -0.29 -0.04 12.76
CA LEU A 299 -0.87 -1.30 13.24
C LEU A 299 -2.36 -1.43 12.93
N HIS A 300 -3.09 -0.31 12.93
CA HIS A 300 -4.55 -0.33 12.93
C HIS A 300 -5.20 -0.60 11.57
N ASP A 301 -4.52 -0.29 10.46
CA ASP A 301 -5.16 -0.30 9.14
C ASP A 301 -5.00 -1.61 8.36
N TYR A 302 -4.01 -2.46 8.69
CA TYR A 302 -3.73 -3.67 7.89
C TYR A 302 -3.23 -4.91 8.66
N GLY A 303 -3.22 -4.89 10.00
CA GLY A 303 -2.83 -6.08 10.79
C GLY A 303 -1.38 -6.55 10.56
N THR A 304 -0.53 -5.67 10.02
CA THR A 304 0.87 -5.93 9.68
C THR A 304 1.78 -5.68 10.88
N ARG A 305 3.01 -6.23 10.83
CA ARG A 305 4.04 -6.20 11.88
C ARG A 305 4.55 -4.79 12.23
N GLY A 306 3.96 -3.74 11.64
CA GLY A 306 4.35 -2.35 11.86
C GLY A 306 5.58 -1.90 11.06
N ASP A 307 6.07 -2.74 10.16
CA ASP A 307 7.18 -2.50 9.23
C ASP A 307 6.72 -1.84 7.91
N GLY A 308 5.44 -1.97 7.56
CA GLY A 308 4.82 -1.30 6.41
C GLY A 308 5.07 0.20 6.37
N THR A 309 5.56 0.69 5.23
CA THR A 309 5.92 2.11 5.01
C THR A 309 4.98 2.81 4.03
N GLU A 310 4.23 2.05 3.24
CA GLU A 310 3.26 2.50 2.25
C GLU A 310 2.20 3.43 2.87
N ILE A 311 1.70 3.09 4.06
CA ILE A 311 0.74 3.92 4.79
C ILE A 311 1.32 5.30 5.14
N CYS A 312 2.63 5.40 5.36
CA CYS A 312 3.27 6.66 5.72
C CYS A 312 3.30 7.62 4.53
N GLN A 313 3.41 7.14 3.30
CA GLN A 313 3.44 8.01 2.11
C GLN A 313 2.14 8.80 1.94
N ASN A 314 1.02 8.22 2.37
CA ASN A 314 -0.28 8.86 2.35
C ASN A 314 -0.62 9.61 3.65
N CYS A 315 0.15 9.40 4.73
CA CYS A 315 -0.09 9.99 6.04
C CYS A 315 0.06 11.52 6.03
N ARG A 316 -0.91 12.21 6.63
CA ARG A 316 -0.93 13.67 6.76
C ARG A 316 0.32 14.24 7.42
N VAL A 317 0.88 13.53 8.41
CA VAL A 317 2.06 13.97 9.16
C VAL A 317 3.29 13.94 8.26
N TYR A 318 3.46 12.87 7.48
CA TYR A 318 4.55 12.74 6.53
C TYR A 318 4.41 13.71 5.35
N LYS A 319 3.20 13.88 4.79
CA LYS A 319 2.95 14.91 3.76
C LYS A 319 3.31 16.32 4.23
N ARG A 320 3.18 16.59 5.53
CA ARG A 320 3.49 17.89 6.13
C ARG A 320 4.98 18.07 6.44
N TRP A 321 5.64 17.03 6.95
CA TRP A 321 6.95 17.15 7.58
C TRP A 321 8.04 16.28 6.96
N GLY A 322 7.69 15.30 6.12
CA GLY A 322 8.62 14.33 5.52
C GLY A 322 9.29 14.82 4.24
N GLN A 323 8.89 15.99 3.70
CA GLN A 323 9.54 16.63 2.54
C GLN A 323 9.64 15.74 1.28
N GLY A 324 8.83 14.69 1.19
CA GLY A 324 8.89 13.72 0.10
C GLY A 324 10.09 12.75 0.16
N GLU A 325 10.85 12.75 1.27
CA GLU A 325 11.96 11.81 1.49
C GLU A 325 11.47 10.39 1.65
N ARG A 326 12.02 9.44 0.90
CA ARG A 326 11.65 8.02 0.98
C ARG A 326 11.54 7.57 2.44
N VAL A 327 10.39 6.99 2.78
CA VAL A 327 10.15 6.44 4.11
C VAL A 327 11.03 5.19 4.28
N GLU A 328 11.94 5.26 5.25
CA GLU A 328 12.84 4.17 5.63
C GLU A 328 12.76 3.95 7.13
N ILE A 329 12.59 2.70 7.56
CA ILE A 329 12.61 2.34 8.98
C ILE A 329 14.05 2.37 9.46
N LYS A 330 14.34 3.21 10.46
CA LYS A 330 15.66 3.31 11.10
C LYS A 330 15.68 2.66 12.48
N LEU A 331 14.51 2.56 13.13
CA LEU A 331 14.38 1.97 14.45
C LEU A 331 13.52 0.71 14.39
N HIS A 332 14.15 -0.44 14.56
CA HIS A 332 13.53 -1.77 14.56
C HIS A 332 13.42 -2.37 15.96
N GLY A 333 12.47 -3.29 16.16
CA GLY A 333 12.31 -4.08 17.39
C GLY A 333 11.89 -3.27 18.61
N LYS A 334 11.45 -2.02 18.41
CA LYS A 334 10.91 -1.11 19.43
C LYS A 334 9.43 -0.80 19.22
N GLY A 335 8.79 -1.50 18.28
CA GLY A 335 7.36 -1.41 18.00
C GLY A 335 6.50 -1.88 19.18
N PHE A 336 5.19 -1.62 19.13
CA PHE A 336 4.26 -2.35 19.99
C PHE A 336 4.46 -3.84 19.78
N ASP A 337 4.56 -4.59 20.88
CA ASP A 337 4.60 -6.03 20.80
C ASP A 337 3.22 -6.55 20.43
N THR A 338 2.97 -6.77 19.14
CA THR A 338 1.72 -7.35 18.64
C THR A 338 1.56 -8.81 19.05
N THR A 339 2.58 -9.41 19.69
CA THR A 339 2.49 -10.76 20.26
C THR A 339 1.85 -10.79 21.64
N LEU A 340 1.64 -9.63 22.28
CA LEU A 340 0.82 -9.54 23.49
C LEU A 340 -0.63 -9.88 23.12
N GLU A 341 -0.99 -11.09 23.52
CA GLU A 341 -2.21 -11.82 23.21
C GLU A 341 -3.46 -10.93 23.17
N LYS A 342 -4.28 -11.12 22.13
CA LYS A 342 -5.68 -10.67 22.16
C LYS A 342 -6.27 -11.13 23.50
N PRO A 343 -6.84 -10.23 24.32
CA PRO A 343 -7.47 -10.64 25.57
C PRO A 343 -8.50 -11.70 25.23
N LYS A 344 -8.41 -12.87 25.88
CA LYS A 344 -9.43 -13.90 25.79
C LYS A 344 -10.74 -13.26 26.25
N ILE A 345 -11.62 -12.98 25.30
CA ILE A 345 -12.99 -12.59 25.60
C ILE A 345 -13.66 -13.87 26.08
N THR A 346 -13.63 -14.07 27.41
CA THR A 346 -14.38 -15.10 28.14
C THR A 346 -15.87 -14.81 28.14
#